data_AF-A0A661PH50-F1
#
_entry.id   AF-A0A661PH50-F1
#
_cell.length_a   1.000
_cell.length_b   1.000
_cell.length_c   1.000
_cell.angle_alpha   90.00
_cell.angle_beta   90.00
_cell.angle_gamma   90.00
#
_symmetry.space_group_name_H-M   'P 1'
#
loop_
_entity.id
_entity.type
_entity.pdbx_description
1 polymer ?
#
loop_
_entity_poly.entity_id
_entity_poly.type
_entity_poly.pdbx_seq_one_letter_code
_entity_poly.pdbx_strand_id
1 'polypeptide(L)'
;MLDLECKQGFRSKLMLSLSAFGILSLLLCGYTVGSSYLSVSGHGDWGLPSQELVLWLCVLCMIIVAVSLVGLIFNKIRCTSMAVLIGSGLMVTLSIVSLKSADGIRLQGFERLSQEAAPLVAAIHAYNMEFGHPPKTLDMLQVNYPPGYTIKGGELPDFEYLPGYIAIDRYHGNPWVLMLETPTGPLRWDKFLYYPLQNYPPLGHGGWFEKVGEWAYVHE
;
A
#
# COMPACT_ATOMS: atom_id res chain seq x y z
N MET A 1 -34.37 -22.07 -18.25
CA MET A 1 -33.77 -21.54 -19.49
C MET A 1 -33.96 -20.03 -19.43
N LEU A 2 -32.90 -19.23 -19.18
CA LEU A 2 -33.02 -17.78 -19.15
C LEU A 2 -33.41 -17.32 -20.55
N ASP A 3 -34.64 -16.84 -20.70
CA ASP A 3 -35.12 -16.32 -21.97
C ASP A 3 -34.37 -15.01 -22.27
N LEU A 4 -33.27 -15.15 -23.02
CA LEU A 4 -32.38 -14.09 -23.48
C LEU A 4 -32.96 -13.34 -24.69
N GLU A 5 -34.28 -13.40 -24.88
CA GLU A 5 -35.04 -12.67 -25.90
C GLU A 5 -35.06 -11.16 -25.61
N CYS A 6 -33.87 -10.57 -25.60
CA CYS A 6 -33.70 -9.14 -25.69
C CYS A 6 -33.90 -8.74 -27.15
N LYS A 7 -35.16 -8.58 -27.56
CA LYS A 7 -35.59 -8.43 -28.96
C LYS A 7 -34.89 -7.29 -29.74
N GLN A 8 -34.18 -6.37 -29.09
CA GLN A 8 -33.22 -5.45 -29.71
C GLN A 8 -32.22 -4.89 -28.68
N GLY A 9 -30.92 -4.88 -29.02
CA GLY A 9 -29.94 -3.99 -28.38
C GLY A 9 -29.13 -4.50 -27.18
N PHE A 10 -29.25 -5.78 -26.76
CA PHE A 10 -28.41 -6.31 -25.68
C PHE A 10 -26.91 -6.25 -25.99
N ARG A 11 -26.52 -6.67 -27.20
CA ARG A 11 -25.11 -6.69 -27.63
C ARG A 11 -24.48 -5.29 -27.57
N SER A 12 -25.16 -4.26 -28.07
CA SER A 12 -24.65 -2.89 -28.05
C SER A 12 -24.52 -2.35 -26.62
N LYS A 13 -25.49 -2.65 -25.75
CA LYS A 13 -25.44 -2.28 -24.33
C LYS A 13 -24.31 -2.98 -23.59
N LEU A 14 -24.11 -4.28 -23.86
CA LEU A 14 -23.01 -5.06 -23.30
C LEU A 14 -21.66 -4.52 -23.76
N MET A 15 -21.49 -4.25 -25.05
CA MET A 15 -20.26 -3.66 -25.59
C MET A 15 -19.97 -2.29 -24.97
N LEU A 16 -20.97 -1.41 -24.87
CA LEU A 16 -20.80 -0.11 -24.22
C LEU A 16 -20.40 -0.26 -22.75
N SER A 17 -21.05 -1.14 -22.01
CA SER A 17 -20.75 -1.40 -20.61
C SER A 17 -19.34 -1.95 -20.42
N LEU A 18 -18.97 -2.98 -21.18
CA LEU A 18 -17.64 -3.58 -21.14
C LEU A 18 -16.54 -2.58 -21.52
N SER A 19 -16.76 -1.76 -22.55
CA SER A 19 -15.79 -0.72 -22.93
C SER A 19 -15.62 0.32 -21.84
N ALA A 20 -16.73 0.83 -21.26
CA ALA A 20 -16.68 1.85 -20.23
C ALA A 20 -15.99 1.34 -18.95
N PHE A 21 -16.45 0.21 -18.40
CA PHE A 21 -15.88 -0.37 -17.19
C PHE A 21 -14.46 -0.92 -17.44
N GLY A 22 -14.20 -1.49 -18.61
CA GLY A 22 -12.89 -2.02 -18.98
C GLY A 22 -11.82 -0.94 -19.07
N ILE A 23 -12.10 0.16 -19.77
CA ILE A 23 -11.15 1.30 -19.88
C ILE A 23 -10.90 1.90 -18.50
N LEU A 24 -11.96 2.17 -17.74
CA LEU A 24 -11.82 2.73 -16.39
C LEU A 24 -11.00 1.79 -15.50
N SER A 25 -11.30 0.49 -15.53
CA SER A 25 -10.56 -0.52 -14.75
C SER A 25 -9.08 -0.56 -15.13
N LEU A 26 -8.74 -0.53 -16.43
CA LEU A 26 -7.35 -0.54 -16.88
C LEU A 26 -6.58 0.70 -16.40
N LEU A 27 -7.20 1.88 -16.48
CA LEU A 27 -6.60 3.13 -16.01
C LEU A 27 -6.35 3.08 -14.50
N LEU A 28 -7.33 2.63 -13.72
CA LEU A 28 -7.21 2.52 -12.26
C LEU A 28 -6.19 1.47 -11.84
N CYS A 29 -6.17 0.31 -12.49
CA CYS A 29 -5.20 -0.75 -12.20
C CYS A 29 -3.78 -0.28 -12.54
N GLY A 30 -3.61 0.33 -13.71
CA GLY A 30 -2.33 0.90 -14.14
C GLY A 30 -1.85 1.99 -13.19
N TYR A 31 -2.75 2.88 -12.74
CA TYR A 31 -2.43 3.90 -11.76
C TYR A 31 -2.03 3.30 -10.41
N THR A 32 -2.77 2.31 -9.88
CA THR A 32 -2.48 1.70 -8.57
C THR A 32 -1.14 0.97 -8.59
N VAL A 33 -0.93 0.10 -9.58
CA VAL A 33 0.32 -0.67 -9.71
C VAL A 33 1.49 0.26 -10.02
N GLY A 34 1.31 1.21 -10.94
CA GLY A 34 2.35 2.16 -11.33
C GLY A 34 2.76 3.07 -10.18
N SER A 35 1.81 3.61 -9.41
CA SER A 35 2.10 4.45 -8.24
C SER A 35 2.77 3.66 -7.12
N SER A 36 2.31 2.43 -6.82
CA SER A 36 2.98 1.57 -5.83
C SER A 36 4.38 1.16 -6.27
N TYR A 37 4.60 0.95 -7.56
CA TYR A 37 5.94 0.72 -8.09
C TYR A 37 6.83 1.95 -7.95
N LEU A 38 6.31 3.14 -8.27
CA LEU A 38 7.06 4.40 -8.15
C LEU A 38 7.39 4.74 -6.69
N SER A 39 6.47 4.50 -5.75
CA SER A 39 6.72 4.76 -4.32
C SER A 39 7.87 3.91 -3.80
N VAL A 40 7.98 2.66 -4.25
CA VAL A 40 9.08 1.76 -3.84
C VAL A 40 10.28 1.79 -4.77
N SER A 41 10.26 2.54 -5.86
CA SER A 41 11.41 2.66 -6.76
C SER A 41 12.39 3.74 -6.31
N GLY A 42 12.13 4.40 -5.17
CA GLY A 42 12.93 5.49 -4.61
C GLY A 42 12.92 6.80 -5.41
N HIS A 43 12.15 6.86 -6.50
CA HIS A 43 11.90 8.08 -7.27
C HIS A 43 10.56 8.75 -6.93
N GLY A 44 9.68 8.02 -6.24
CA GLY A 44 8.39 8.49 -5.78
C GLY A 44 8.36 8.69 -4.27
N ASP A 45 7.33 9.40 -3.82
CA ASP A 45 7.01 9.52 -2.40
C ASP A 45 6.36 8.23 -1.89
N TRP A 46 6.82 7.74 -0.73
CA TRP A 46 6.31 6.55 -0.06
C TRP A 46 4.86 6.74 0.45
N GLY A 47 4.40 7.99 0.55
CA GLY A 47 3.06 8.37 0.99
C GLY A 47 2.03 8.66 -0.11
N LEU A 48 2.29 8.30 -1.37
CA LEU A 48 1.34 8.57 -2.46
C LEU A 48 -0.01 7.85 -2.24
N PRO A 49 -1.14 8.57 -2.06
CA PRO A 49 -2.43 7.99 -1.71
C PRO A 49 -3.14 7.43 -2.96
N SER A 50 -2.71 6.28 -3.46
CA SER A 50 -3.27 5.71 -4.70
C SER A 50 -4.33 4.63 -4.49
N GLN A 51 -4.30 3.93 -3.35
CA GLN A 51 -5.20 2.79 -3.11
C GLN A 51 -6.64 3.20 -2.80
N GLU A 52 -6.82 4.36 -2.16
CA GLU A 52 -8.14 4.86 -1.71
C GLU A 52 -9.08 5.16 -2.86
N LEU A 53 -8.60 5.82 -3.91
CA LEU A 53 -9.43 6.14 -5.08
C LEU A 53 -9.96 4.85 -5.73
N VAL A 54 -9.14 3.81 -5.79
CA VAL A 54 -9.55 2.50 -6.30
C VAL A 54 -10.51 1.81 -5.34
N LEU A 55 -10.30 1.93 -4.03
CA LEU A 55 -11.21 1.40 -3.02
C LEU A 55 -12.60 2.04 -3.12
N TRP A 56 -12.69 3.37 -3.17
CA TRP A 56 -13.97 4.10 -3.30
C TRP A 56 -14.71 3.72 -4.58
N LEU A 57 -14.00 3.61 -5.70
CA LEU A 57 -14.60 3.19 -6.96
C LEU A 57 -15.01 1.71 -6.94
N CYS A 58 -14.26 0.85 -6.26
CA CYS A 58 -14.63 -0.55 -6.04
C CYS A 58 -15.94 -0.66 -5.22
N VAL A 59 -16.06 0.13 -4.14
CA VAL A 59 -17.29 0.21 -3.32
C VAL A 59 -18.48 0.70 -4.16
N LEU A 60 -18.29 1.75 -4.95
CA LEU A 60 -19.31 2.23 -5.88
C LEU A 60 -19.75 1.13 -6.85
N CYS A 61 -18.80 0.38 -7.42
CA CYS A 61 -19.12 -0.74 -8.31
C CYS A 61 -19.85 -1.89 -7.59
N MET A 62 -19.53 -2.19 -6.32
CA MET A 62 -20.29 -3.17 -5.53
C MET A 62 -21.74 -2.73 -5.32
N ILE A 63 -21.98 -1.43 -5.08
CA ILE A 63 -23.35 -0.88 -5.01
C ILE A 63 -24.06 -1.03 -6.36
N ILE A 64 -23.38 -0.71 -7.47
CA ILE A 64 -23.92 -0.87 -8.83
C ILE A 64 -24.27 -2.34 -9.11
N VAL A 65 -23.44 -3.30 -8.68
CA VAL A 65 -23.72 -4.74 -8.76
C VAL A 65 -25.01 -5.07 -8.01
N ALA A 66 -25.16 -4.62 -6.76
CA ALA A 66 -26.35 -4.87 -5.95
C ALA A 66 -27.62 -4.28 -6.59
N VAL A 67 -27.57 -3.04 -7.07
CA VAL A 67 -28.68 -2.39 -7.79
C VAL A 67 -29.00 -3.12 -9.09
N SER A 68 -27.98 -3.59 -9.81
CA SER A 68 -28.16 -4.34 -11.05
C SER A 68 -28.83 -5.68 -10.81
N LEU A 69 -28.53 -6.37 -9.70
CA LEU A 69 -29.21 -7.60 -9.30
C LEU A 69 -30.71 -7.38 -9.06
N VAL A 70 -31.09 -6.29 -8.38
CA VAL A 70 -32.50 -5.91 -8.21
C VAL A 70 -33.17 -5.62 -9.57
N GLY A 71 -32.44 -4.95 -10.46
CA GLY A 71 -32.91 -4.66 -11.82
C GLY A 71 -33.23 -5.91 -12.66
N LEU A 72 -32.64 -7.07 -12.35
CA LEU A 72 -32.93 -8.32 -13.05
C LEU A 72 -34.37 -8.82 -12.85
N ILE A 73 -35.04 -8.38 -11.77
CA ILE A 73 -36.44 -8.74 -11.48
C ILE A 73 -37.40 -8.05 -12.46
N PHE A 74 -37.01 -6.89 -13.01
CA PHE A 74 -37.87 -6.08 -13.86
C PHE A 74 -37.60 -6.34 -15.34
N ASN A 75 -38.55 -7.00 -16.01
CA ASN A 75 -38.46 -7.38 -17.42
C ASN A 75 -38.08 -6.23 -18.38
N LYS A 76 -38.47 -4.97 -18.06
CA LYS A 76 -38.16 -3.80 -18.89
C LYS A 76 -36.68 -3.40 -18.91
N ILE A 77 -35.97 -3.58 -17.78
CA ILE A 77 -34.57 -3.15 -17.62
C ILE A 77 -33.59 -4.32 -17.55
N ARG A 78 -34.10 -5.56 -17.46
CA ARG A 78 -33.32 -6.79 -17.30
C ARG A 78 -32.07 -6.87 -18.17
N CYS A 79 -32.16 -6.55 -19.46
CA CYS A 79 -31.00 -6.61 -20.36
C CYS A 79 -29.93 -5.54 -20.05
N THR A 80 -30.35 -4.32 -19.73
CA THR A 80 -29.44 -3.26 -19.32
C THR A 80 -28.78 -3.64 -18.00
N SER A 81 -29.56 -4.16 -17.04
CA SER A 81 -29.06 -4.65 -15.74
C SER A 81 -28.07 -5.80 -15.89
N MET A 82 -28.29 -6.76 -16.80
CA MET A 82 -27.31 -7.82 -17.08
C MET A 82 -26.00 -7.26 -17.64
N ALA A 83 -26.07 -6.33 -18.59
CA ALA A 83 -24.86 -5.71 -19.16
C ALA A 83 -24.05 -4.97 -18.10
N VAL A 84 -24.72 -4.12 -17.29
CA VAL A 84 -24.08 -3.37 -16.20
C VAL A 84 -23.53 -4.31 -15.13
N LEU A 85 -24.24 -5.38 -14.77
CA LEU A 85 -23.78 -6.38 -13.82
C LEU A 85 -22.47 -7.04 -14.26
N ILE A 86 -22.37 -7.43 -15.54
CA ILE A 86 -21.15 -8.04 -16.08
C ILE A 86 -20.00 -7.04 -16.06
N GLY A 87 -20.21 -5.81 -16.54
CA GLY A 87 -19.16 -4.79 -16.59
C GLY A 87 -18.67 -4.37 -15.19
N SER A 88 -19.59 -4.09 -14.27
CA SER A 88 -19.26 -3.72 -12.89
C SER A 88 -18.63 -4.87 -12.10
N GLY A 89 -19.11 -6.11 -12.29
CA GLY A 89 -18.51 -7.30 -11.70
C GLY A 89 -17.06 -7.52 -12.15
N LEU A 90 -16.80 -7.37 -13.46
CA LEU A 90 -15.44 -7.44 -14.00
C LEU A 90 -14.53 -6.37 -13.37
N MET A 91 -15.00 -5.12 -13.28
CA MET A 91 -14.24 -4.05 -12.66
C MET A 91 -13.91 -4.34 -11.20
N VAL A 92 -14.87 -4.81 -10.38
CA VAL A 92 -14.61 -5.20 -8.98
C VAL A 92 -13.52 -6.26 -8.90
N THR A 93 -13.58 -7.30 -9.74
CA THR A 93 -12.56 -8.37 -9.73
C THR A 93 -11.18 -7.85 -10.09
N LEU A 94 -11.07 -6.97 -11.09
CA LEU A 94 -9.79 -6.38 -11.52
C LEU A 94 -9.24 -5.43 -10.46
N SER A 95 -10.08 -4.61 -9.82
CA SER A 95 -9.68 -3.75 -8.70
C SER A 95 -9.10 -4.56 -7.54
N ILE A 96 -9.72 -5.68 -7.15
CA ILE A 96 -9.21 -6.55 -6.08
C ILE A 96 -7.83 -7.12 -6.45
N VAL A 97 -7.66 -7.59 -7.68
CA VAL A 97 -6.37 -8.12 -8.17
C VAL A 97 -5.31 -7.01 -8.16
N SER A 98 -5.67 -5.80 -8.59
CA SER A 98 -4.76 -4.65 -8.59
C SER A 98 -4.32 -4.24 -7.19
N LEU A 99 -5.24 -4.18 -6.23
CA LEU A 99 -4.93 -3.84 -4.83
C LEU A 99 -3.97 -4.86 -4.23
N LYS A 100 -4.24 -6.16 -4.39
CA LYS A 100 -3.33 -7.22 -3.92
C LYS A 100 -1.96 -7.16 -4.58
N SER A 101 -1.90 -6.82 -5.87
CA SER A 101 -0.63 -6.68 -6.59
C SER A 101 0.16 -5.48 -6.07
N ALA A 102 -0.51 -4.37 -5.78
CA ALA A 102 0.07 -3.18 -5.19
C ALA A 102 0.65 -3.45 -3.79
N ASP A 103 -0.08 -4.18 -2.94
CA ASP A 103 0.41 -4.58 -1.61
C ASP A 103 1.66 -5.45 -1.72
N GLY A 104 1.67 -6.41 -2.65
CA GLY A 104 2.84 -7.26 -2.91
C GLY A 104 4.07 -6.47 -3.37
N ILE A 105 3.88 -5.45 -4.21
CA ILE A 105 4.96 -4.56 -4.66
C ILE A 105 5.49 -3.72 -3.49
N ARG A 106 4.58 -3.18 -2.66
CA ARG A 106 4.93 -2.40 -1.46
C ARG A 106 5.77 -3.22 -0.49
N LEU A 107 5.33 -4.45 -0.18
CA LEU A 107 6.02 -5.33 0.74
C LEU A 107 7.43 -5.71 0.25
N GLN A 108 7.60 -5.98 -1.05
CA GLN A 108 8.91 -6.20 -1.65
C GLN A 108 9.81 -4.96 -1.56
N GLY A 109 9.20 -3.77 -1.71
CA GLY A 109 9.89 -2.49 -1.48
C GLY A 109 10.38 -2.34 -0.05
N PHE A 110 9.55 -2.66 0.93
CA PHE A 110 9.92 -2.63 2.35
C PHE A 110 11.00 -3.66 2.69
N GLU A 111 10.92 -4.87 2.14
CA GLU A 111 11.96 -5.88 2.32
C GLU A 111 13.29 -5.39 1.76
N ARG A 112 13.29 -4.80 0.57
CA ARG A 112 14.51 -4.20 -0.01
C ARG A 112 15.04 -3.05 0.84
N LEU A 113 14.16 -2.13 1.25
CA LEU A 113 14.52 -0.99 2.08
C LEU A 113 15.11 -1.44 3.43
N SER A 114 14.57 -2.50 4.03
CA SER A 114 15.07 -3.07 5.29
C SER A 114 16.54 -3.49 5.21
N GLN A 115 16.94 -4.01 4.04
CA GLN A 115 18.31 -4.42 3.76
C GLN A 115 19.18 -3.20 3.42
N GLU A 116 18.63 -2.24 2.67
CA GLU A 116 19.34 -1.03 2.29
C GLU A 116 19.64 -0.09 3.45
N ALA A 117 18.75 -0.05 4.45
CA ALA A 117 18.94 0.72 5.67
C ALA A 117 19.83 0.01 6.71
N ALA A 118 20.29 -1.22 6.47
CA ALA A 118 21.10 -1.97 7.43
C ALA A 118 22.42 -1.26 7.83
N PRO A 119 23.18 -0.60 6.92
CA PRO A 119 24.37 0.16 7.29
C PRO A 119 24.07 1.37 8.19
N LEU A 120 22.93 2.04 7.99
CA LEU A 120 22.48 3.13 8.86
C LEU A 120 22.16 2.60 10.27
N VAL A 121 21.40 1.52 10.36
CA VAL A 121 21.08 0.84 11.63
C VAL A 121 22.37 0.42 12.35
N ALA A 122 23.32 -0.17 11.62
CA ALA A 122 24.61 -0.57 12.16
C ALA A 122 25.42 0.62 12.70
N ALA A 123 25.39 1.77 12.01
CA ALA A 123 26.06 2.99 12.48
C ALA A 123 25.45 3.52 13.78
N ILE A 124 24.11 3.48 13.93
CA ILE A 124 23.44 3.88 15.18
C ILE A 124 23.85 2.94 16.33
N HIS A 125 23.86 1.63 16.09
CA HIS A 125 24.29 0.64 17.08
C HIS A 125 25.76 0.84 17.47
N ALA A 126 26.66 1.05 16.51
CA ALA A 126 28.08 1.31 16.76
C ALA A 126 28.28 2.55 17.63
N TYR A 127 27.59 3.66 17.31
CA TYR A 127 27.62 4.87 18.12
C TYR A 127 27.14 4.60 19.55
N ASN A 128 26.03 3.88 19.70
CA ASN A 128 25.48 3.54 21.01
C ASN A 128 26.44 2.67 21.84
N MET A 129 27.16 1.74 21.21
CA MET A 129 28.17 0.92 21.88
C MET A 129 29.38 1.73 22.34
N GLU A 130 29.81 2.73 21.55
CA GLU A 130 30.97 3.55 21.85
C GLU A 130 30.69 4.59 22.96
N PHE A 131 29.54 5.25 22.91
CA PHE A 131 29.21 6.36 23.81
C PHE A 131 28.24 5.99 24.94
N GLY A 132 27.68 4.78 24.91
CA GLY A 132 26.70 4.29 25.90
C GLY A 132 25.31 4.93 25.78
N HIS A 133 25.05 5.69 24.73
CA HIS A 133 23.74 6.27 24.42
C HIS A 133 23.56 6.42 22.91
N PRO A 134 22.32 6.40 22.38
CA PRO A 134 22.08 6.64 20.96
C PRO A 134 22.47 8.07 20.55
N PRO A 135 22.78 8.30 19.27
CA PRO A 135 23.07 9.63 18.76
C PRO A 135 21.85 10.54 18.90
N LYS A 136 22.07 11.85 19.05
CA LYS A 136 20.97 12.82 19.17
C LYS A 136 20.30 13.09 17.82
N THR A 137 21.05 13.01 16.73
CA THR A 137 20.58 13.19 15.35
C THR A 137 21.33 12.22 14.43
N LEU A 138 20.76 11.92 13.26
CA LEU A 138 21.42 11.05 12.28
C LEU A 138 22.68 11.70 11.67
N ASP A 139 22.76 13.04 11.63
CA ASP A 139 23.92 13.78 11.10
C ASP A 139 25.23 13.53 11.88
N MET A 140 25.13 13.03 13.12
CA MET A 140 26.29 12.66 13.94
C MET A 140 26.94 11.35 13.48
N LEU A 141 26.27 10.61 12.60
CA LEU A 141 26.70 9.29 12.16
C LEU A 141 27.48 9.37 10.86
N GLN A 142 28.58 8.64 10.81
CA GLN A 142 29.25 8.32 9.56
C GLN A 142 28.75 6.96 9.09
N VAL A 143 27.85 6.96 8.10
CA VAL A 143 27.34 5.72 7.51
C VAL A 143 28.28 5.28 6.40
N ASN A 144 28.99 4.18 6.63
CA ASN A 144 29.91 3.60 5.66
C ASN A 144 29.24 2.43 4.94
N TYR A 145 28.92 2.62 3.65
CA TYR A 145 28.46 1.53 2.79
C TYR A 145 29.65 0.73 2.24
N PRO A 146 29.51 -0.60 2.07
CA PRO A 146 30.55 -1.42 1.44
C PRO A 146 30.93 -0.90 0.04
N PRO A 147 32.19 -1.04 -0.40
CA PRO A 147 32.60 -0.65 -1.76
C PRO A 147 31.73 -1.34 -2.83
N GLY A 148 31.21 -0.57 -3.78
CA GLY A 148 30.33 -1.08 -4.84
C GLY A 148 28.87 -1.28 -4.42
N TYR A 149 28.51 -0.96 -3.17
CA TYR A 149 27.13 -0.93 -2.73
C TYR A 149 26.36 0.18 -3.44
N THR A 150 25.19 -0.12 -3.97
CA THR A 150 24.29 0.85 -4.59
C THR A 150 22.91 0.64 -4.02
N ILE A 151 22.33 1.69 -3.43
CA ILE A 151 20.95 1.70 -2.97
C ILE A 151 20.06 1.62 -4.22
N LYS A 152 19.29 0.54 -4.35
CA LYS A 152 18.40 0.38 -5.49
C LYS A 152 17.23 1.31 -5.30
N GLY A 153 17.06 2.20 -6.27
CA GLY A 153 16.00 3.20 -6.27
C GLY A 153 16.46 4.62 -5.96
N GLY A 154 17.75 4.84 -5.68
CA GLY A 154 18.30 6.19 -5.49
C GLY A 154 18.91 6.32 -4.11
N GLU A 155 18.43 7.27 -3.32
CA GLU A 155 18.87 7.49 -1.95
C GLU A 155 17.94 6.80 -0.95
N LEU A 156 18.39 6.61 0.29
CA LEU A 156 17.49 6.18 1.34
C LEU A 156 16.41 7.25 1.55
N PRO A 157 15.18 6.86 1.91
CA PRO A 157 14.17 7.83 2.29
C PRO A 157 14.58 8.56 3.57
N ASP A 158 14.04 9.76 3.76
CA ASP A 158 14.20 10.52 4.98
C ASP A 158 13.45 9.83 6.12
N PHE A 159 14.19 9.06 6.92
CA PHE A 159 13.64 8.44 8.13
C PHE A 159 13.44 9.50 9.22
N GLU A 160 12.27 9.48 9.85
CA GLU A 160 12.08 10.14 11.13
C GLU A 160 12.83 9.34 12.20
N TYR A 161 13.79 10.00 12.85
CA TYR A 161 14.60 9.43 13.90
C TYR A 161 14.16 9.96 15.26
N LEU A 162 13.76 9.04 16.14
CA LEU A 162 13.25 9.33 17.46
C LEU A 162 14.22 8.75 18.50
N PRO A 163 15.08 9.58 19.14
CA PRO A 163 15.99 9.11 20.19
C PRO A 163 15.46 9.33 21.61
N GLY A 164 15.98 8.54 22.55
CA GLY A 164 15.90 8.79 23.98
C GLY A 164 14.50 8.65 24.55
N TYR A 165 14.11 9.60 25.42
CA TYR A 165 12.89 9.47 26.22
C TYR A 165 11.61 9.33 25.38
N ILE A 166 11.55 9.99 24.21
CA ILE A 166 10.40 9.91 23.31
C ILE A 166 10.21 8.49 22.79
N ALA A 167 11.31 7.85 22.39
CA ALA A 167 11.30 6.48 21.90
C ALA A 167 10.95 5.49 23.02
N ILE A 168 11.54 5.66 24.19
CA ILE A 168 11.34 4.77 25.34
C ILE A 168 9.86 4.76 25.76
N ASP A 169 9.25 5.94 25.86
CA ASP A 169 7.86 6.09 26.31
C ASP A 169 6.84 5.57 25.30
N ARG A 170 7.02 5.92 24.01
CA ARG A 170 6.02 5.62 22.96
C ARG A 170 6.22 4.29 22.24
N TYR A 171 7.41 3.73 22.29
CA TYR A 171 7.80 2.57 21.48
C TYR A 171 8.40 1.47 22.34
N HIS A 172 7.66 1.05 23.37
CA HIS A 172 7.95 -0.16 24.15
C HIS A 172 9.37 -0.22 24.74
N GLY A 173 9.87 0.91 25.27
CA GLY A 173 11.17 0.96 25.93
C GLY A 173 12.37 0.97 24.98
N ASN A 174 12.16 1.12 23.67
CA ASN A 174 13.28 1.22 22.73
C ASN A 174 14.06 2.52 22.96
N PRO A 175 15.40 2.48 23.06
CA PRO A 175 16.22 3.67 23.29
C PRO A 175 16.21 4.63 22.10
N TRP A 176 15.89 4.15 20.91
CA TRP A 176 15.71 4.94 19.70
C TRP A 176 14.82 4.17 18.71
N VAL A 177 14.22 4.87 17.75
CA VAL A 177 13.39 4.28 16.68
C VAL A 177 13.68 5.00 15.37
N LEU A 178 13.73 4.24 14.28
CA LEU A 178 13.60 4.78 12.93
C LEU A 178 12.19 4.52 12.43
N MET A 179 11.58 5.54 11.83
CA MET A 179 10.23 5.51 11.31
C MET A 179 10.20 6.11 9.91
N LEU A 180 9.45 5.48 9.02
CA LEU A 180 9.05 6.05 7.75
C LEU A 180 7.53 6.05 7.68
N GLU A 181 6.94 7.23 7.49
CA GLU A 181 5.52 7.33 7.21
C GLU A 181 5.23 6.86 5.78
N THR A 182 4.31 5.92 5.64
CA THR A 182 4.00 5.27 4.35
C THR A 182 2.50 5.23 4.09
N PRO A 183 1.78 6.36 4.23
CA PRO A 183 0.32 6.36 4.12
C PRO A 183 -0.13 5.80 2.77
N THR A 184 -1.10 4.89 2.79
CA THR A 184 -1.78 4.41 1.57
C THR A 184 -2.95 5.30 1.16
N GLY A 185 -3.30 6.29 2.00
CA GLY A 185 -4.52 7.07 1.91
C GLY A 185 -4.61 8.22 2.91
N PRO A 186 -5.57 9.16 2.76
CA PRO A 186 -5.74 10.29 3.67
C PRO A 186 -6.31 9.88 5.04
N LEU A 187 -6.70 8.61 5.21
CA LEU A 187 -7.25 8.04 6.44
C LEU A 187 -6.45 6.81 6.93
N ARG A 188 -5.30 6.50 6.32
CA ARG A 188 -4.47 5.35 6.68
C ARG A 188 -3.04 5.82 6.89
N TRP A 189 -2.60 5.84 8.15
CA TRP A 189 -1.27 6.32 8.54
C TRP A 189 -0.32 5.16 8.82
N ASP A 190 -0.22 4.27 7.84
CA ASP A 190 0.69 3.13 7.86
C ASP A 190 2.15 3.57 8.06
N LYS A 191 2.91 2.79 8.85
CA LYS A 191 4.28 3.13 9.24
C LYS A 191 5.23 1.96 9.01
N PHE A 192 6.46 2.27 8.62
CA PHE A 192 7.55 1.30 8.58
C PHE A 192 8.57 1.63 9.68
N LEU A 193 8.81 0.70 10.60
CA LEU A 193 9.47 0.95 11.89
C LEU A 193 10.65 0.00 12.15
N TYR A 194 11.74 0.54 12.69
CA TYR A 194 12.83 -0.23 13.28
C TYR A 194 12.88 -0.06 14.81
N TYR A 195 12.77 -1.18 15.54
CA TYR A 195 12.97 -1.23 16.99
C TYR A 195 14.30 -1.91 17.29
N PRO A 196 15.30 -1.24 17.91
CA PRO A 196 16.58 -1.84 18.22
C PRO A 196 16.49 -3.05 19.17
N LEU A 197 15.47 -3.12 20.03
CA LEU A 197 15.24 -4.27 20.91
C LEU A 197 14.42 -5.38 20.24
N GLN A 198 13.97 -5.19 19.00
CA GLN A 198 13.20 -6.15 18.21
C GLN A 198 11.93 -6.67 18.91
N ASN A 199 11.40 -5.88 19.84
CA ASN A 199 10.28 -6.20 20.73
C ASN A 199 8.95 -5.65 20.21
N TYR A 200 8.67 -5.89 18.93
CA TYR A 200 7.41 -5.48 18.30
C TYR A 200 6.20 -6.14 18.98
N PRO A 201 5.20 -5.38 19.43
CA PRO A 201 3.99 -5.95 20.00
C PRO A 201 3.11 -6.56 18.88
N PRO A 202 2.18 -7.46 19.20
CA PRO A 202 1.21 -7.95 18.22
C PRO A 202 0.25 -6.85 17.72
N LEU A 203 -0.04 -5.86 18.57
CA LEU A 203 -0.92 -4.72 18.29
C LEU A 203 -0.28 -3.43 18.84
N GLY A 204 -0.45 -2.31 18.14
CA GLY A 204 0.02 -0.99 18.57
C GLY A 204 -0.13 0.06 17.48
N HIS A 205 -0.05 1.34 17.86
CA HIS A 205 -0.20 2.50 16.95
C HIS A 205 -1.49 2.47 16.10
N GLY A 206 -2.60 2.01 16.68
CA GLY A 206 -3.89 1.91 15.97
C GLY A 206 -4.07 0.63 15.14
N GLY A 207 -3.01 -0.16 14.96
CA GLY A 207 -2.95 -1.24 14.00
C GLY A 207 -2.32 -2.55 14.48
N TRP A 208 -1.94 -3.39 13.51
CA TRP A 208 -1.15 -4.61 13.75
C TRP A 208 0.21 -4.53 13.05
N PHE A 209 1.19 -5.22 13.63
CA PHE A 209 2.55 -5.28 13.10
C PHE A 209 2.71 -6.50 12.18
N GLU A 210 3.18 -6.24 10.96
CA GLU A 210 3.70 -7.25 10.04
C GLU A 210 5.23 -7.16 10.02
N LYS A 211 5.91 -8.24 10.38
CA LYS A 211 7.37 -8.28 10.44
C LYS A 211 7.96 -8.36 9.03
N VAL A 212 8.92 -7.49 8.73
CA VAL A 212 9.65 -7.43 7.46
C VAL A 212 11.15 -7.42 7.77
N GLY A 213 11.77 -8.60 7.81
CA GLY A 213 13.15 -8.73 8.28
C GLY A 213 13.31 -8.31 9.75
N GLU A 214 14.23 -7.38 10.03
CA GLU A 214 14.40 -6.76 11.35
C GLU A 214 13.54 -5.50 11.55
N TRP A 215 12.69 -5.19 10.58
CA TRP A 215 11.77 -4.07 10.60
C TRP A 215 10.34 -4.57 10.79
N ALA A 216 9.41 -3.65 10.99
CA ALA A 216 7.99 -3.97 10.97
C ALA A 216 7.18 -2.90 10.25
N TYR A 217 6.23 -3.36 9.46
CA TYR A 217 5.20 -2.55 8.83
C TYR A 217 3.95 -2.56 9.71
N VAL A 218 3.45 -1.39 10.07
CA VAL A 218 2.22 -1.21 10.86
C VAL A 218 1.11 -0.87 9.90
N HIS A 219 0.08 -1.72 9.89
CA HIS A 219 -1.15 -1.52 9.14
C HIS A 219 -2.19 -0.88 10.04
N GLU A 220 -2.67 0.33 9.69
CA GLU A 220 -3.76 1.02 10.39
C GLU A 220 -5.14 0.81 9.73
#